data_AF-A0A3M1XAQ1-F1
#
_entry.id   AF-A0A3M1XAQ1-F1
#
_cell.length_a   1.000
_cell.length_b   1.000
_cell.length_c   1.000
_cell.angle_alpha   90.00
_cell.angle_beta   90.00
_cell.angle_gamma   90.00
#
_symmetry.space_group_name_H-M   'P 1'
#
loop_
_entity.id
_entity.type
_entity.pdbx_description
1 polymer ?
#
loop_
_entity_poly.entity_id
_entity_poly.type
_entity_poly.pdbx_seq_one_letter_code
_entity_poly.pdbx_strand_id
1 'polypeptide(L)'
;MTWFEHHPQLFAWVILPIVIFFARIVDVSLRTIRVILITRGQRRVAPVIGFFEILIWLLTIQQIFKHLDNWIAYLGYASGFAAGNYLGMVLEDRLALGMQVVRIITRESA
;
A
#
# COMPACT_ATOMS: atom_id res chain seq x y z
N MET A 1 8.57 27.43 -15.04
CA MET A 1 9.17 26.12 -14.69
C MET A 1 10.55 26.33 -14.07
N THR A 2 10.67 27.22 -13.08
CA THR A 2 11.95 27.68 -12.50
C THR A 2 11.88 27.97 -10.99
N TRP A 3 10.73 27.73 -10.35
CA TRP A 3 10.56 27.90 -8.89
C TRP A 3 11.01 26.69 -8.05
N PHE A 4 11.30 25.54 -8.70
CA PHE A 4 11.74 24.31 -8.02
C PHE A 4 13.25 24.27 -7.70
N GLU A 5 14.06 25.16 -8.30
CA GLU A 5 15.52 25.13 -8.12
C GLU A 5 16.02 25.93 -6.91
N HIS A 6 15.19 26.77 -6.27
CA HIS A 6 15.68 27.74 -5.26
C HIS A 6 15.57 27.30 -3.79
N HIS A 7 14.88 26.19 -3.47
CA HIS A 7 14.81 25.66 -2.09
C HIS A 7 14.98 24.13 -2.02
N PRO A 8 16.19 23.60 -2.28
CA PRO A 8 16.46 22.15 -2.23
C PRO A 8 16.16 21.50 -0.88
N GLN A 9 16.12 22.29 0.20
CA GLN A 9 15.88 21.82 1.56
C GLN A 9 14.38 21.60 1.86
N LEU A 10 13.48 22.51 1.45
CA LEU A 10 12.04 22.36 1.72
C LEU A 10 11.41 21.20 0.94
N PHE A 11 11.84 20.99 -0.31
CA PHE A 11 11.37 19.88 -1.12
C PHE A 11 11.81 18.53 -0.54
N ALA A 12 13.08 18.41 -0.14
CA ALA A 12 13.62 17.20 0.46
C ALA A 12 13.04 16.88 1.84
N TRP A 13 12.68 17.90 2.64
CA TRP A 13 12.26 17.71 4.02
C TRP A 13 10.75 17.63 4.25
N VAL A 14 9.92 18.13 3.32
CA VAL A 14 8.46 18.17 3.50
C VAL A 14 7.71 17.50 2.35
N ILE A 15 7.96 17.95 1.11
CA ILE A 15 7.19 17.48 -0.05
C ILE A 15 7.48 16.00 -0.34
N LEU A 16 8.74 15.61 -0.25
CA LEU A 16 9.21 14.28 -0.60
C LEU A 16 8.72 13.21 0.39
N PRO A 17 8.77 13.40 1.73
CA PRO A 17 8.09 12.51 2.68
C PRO A 17 6.58 12.40 2.49
N ILE A 18 5.89 13.50 2.15
CA ILE A 18 4.44 13.49 1.89
C ILE A 18 4.10 12.67 0.66
N VAL A 19 4.86 12.84 -0.43
CA VAL A 19 4.65 12.05 -1.66
C VAL A 19 4.91 10.57 -1.39
N ILE A 20 5.97 10.23 -0.65
CA ILE A 20 6.25 8.86 -0.21
C ILE A 20 5.09 8.31 0.62
N PHE A 21 4.57 9.10 1.56
CA PHE A 21 3.45 8.70 2.41
C PHE A 21 2.21 8.30 1.58
N PHE A 22 1.77 9.16 0.64
CA PHE A 22 0.63 8.84 -0.22
C PHE A 22 0.91 7.67 -1.17
N ALA A 23 2.11 7.60 -1.75
CA ALA A 23 2.51 6.47 -2.59
C ALA A 23 2.46 5.14 -1.82
N ARG A 24 2.87 5.14 -0.53
CA ARG A 24 2.79 3.96 0.34
C ARG A 24 1.37 3.57 0.70
N ILE A 25 0.48 4.54 0.93
CA ILE A 25 -0.94 4.24 1.15
C ILE A 25 -1.54 3.51 -0.04
N VAL A 26 -1.26 4.00 -1.26
CA VAL A 26 -1.73 3.38 -2.49
C VAL A 26 -1.13 1.98 -2.68
N ASP A 27 0.19 1.81 -2.48
CA ASP A 27 0.85 0.50 -2.59
C ASP A 27 0.23 -0.54 -1.65
N VAL A 28 0.04 -0.19 -0.37
CA VAL A 28 -0.53 -1.12 0.62
C VAL A 28 -2.00 -1.42 0.32
N SER A 29 -2.76 -0.43 -0.14
CA SER A 29 -4.15 -0.64 -0.54
C SER A 29 -4.27 -1.58 -1.74
N LEU A 30 -3.42 -1.42 -2.76
CA LEU A 30 -3.36 -2.31 -3.92
C LEU A 30 -2.97 -3.73 -3.51
N ARG A 31 -2.04 -3.86 -2.54
CA ARG A 31 -1.65 -5.14 -1.97
C ARG A 31 -2.83 -5.86 -1.32
N THR A 32 -3.66 -5.15 -0.55
CA THR A 32 -4.87 -5.73 0.04
C THR A 32 -5.88 -6.14 -1.02
N ILE A 33 -6.14 -5.29 -2.03
CA ILE A 33 -7.02 -5.63 -3.15
C ILE A 33 -6.54 -6.88 -3.87
N ARG A 34 -5.23 -6.99 -4.13
CA ARG A 34 -4.63 -8.18 -4.75
C ARG A 34 -4.92 -9.43 -3.93
N VAL A 35 -4.72 -9.39 -2.61
CA VAL A 35 -5.01 -10.53 -1.72
C VAL A 35 -6.48 -10.92 -1.82
N ILE A 36 -7.41 -9.96 -1.75
CA ILE A 36 -8.85 -10.21 -1.88
C ILE A 36 -9.21 -10.82 -3.24
N LEU A 37 -8.61 -10.34 -4.33
CA LEU A 37 -8.85 -10.90 -5.66
C LEU A 37 -8.33 -12.34 -5.78
N ILE A 38 -7.20 -12.66 -5.13
CA ILE A 38 -6.66 -14.02 -5.05
C ILE A 38 -7.62 -14.92 -4.26
N THR A 39 -8.10 -14.47 -3.10
CA THR A 39 -9.04 -15.26 -2.28
C THR A 39 -10.40 -15.44 -2.97
N ARG A 40 -10.80 -14.50 -3.83
CA ARG A 40 -11.98 -14.61 -4.71
C ARG A 40 -11.76 -15.41 -5.99
N GLY A 41 -10.56 -15.95 -6.22
CA GLY A 41 -10.26 -16.76 -7.40
C GLY A 41 -10.03 -16.00 -8.71
N GLN A 42 -9.94 -14.65 -8.68
CA GLN A 42 -9.65 -13.83 -9.85
C GLN A 42 -8.16 -13.82 -10.22
N ARG A 43 -7.68 -14.98 -10.69
CA ARG A 43 -6.27 -15.24 -10.99
C ARG A 43 -5.69 -14.46 -12.18
N ARG A 44 -6.52 -13.81 -13.01
CA ARG A 44 -6.07 -13.01 -14.17
C ARG A 44 -5.73 -11.56 -13.81
N VAL A 45 -6.47 -10.97 -12.88
CA VAL A 45 -6.32 -9.55 -12.52
C VAL A 45 -5.25 -9.37 -11.43
N ALA A 46 -5.15 -10.33 -10.50
CA ALA A 46 -4.19 -10.26 -9.39
C ALA A 46 -2.70 -10.11 -9.83
N PRO A 47 -2.19 -10.79 -10.86
CA PRO A 47 -0.82 -10.61 -11.34
C PRO A 47 -0.57 -9.23 -11.94
N VAL A 48 -1.55 -8.66 -12.66
CA VAL A 48 -1.44 -7.33 -13.26
C VAL A 48 -1.33 -6.27 -12.17
N ILE A 49 -2.14 -6.37 -11.12
CA ILE A 49 -2.03 -5.47 -9.96
C ILE A 49 -0.68 -5.64 -9.26
N GLY A 50 -0.22 -6.88 -9.09
CA GLY A 50 1.09 -7.16 -8.50
C GLY A 50 2.26 -6.57 -9.28
N PHE A 51 2.15 -6.49 -10.61
CA PHE A 51 3.15 -5.83 -11.45
C PHE A 51 3.21 -4.31 -11.18
N PHE A 52 2.07 -3.63 -11.07
CA PHE A 52 2.04 -2.21 -10.71
C PHE A 52 2.49 -1.95 -9.27
N GLU A 53 2.13 -2.83 -8.34
CA GLU A 53 2.57 -2.77 -6.93
C GLU A 53 4.10 -2.76 -6.84
N ILE A 54 4.78 -3.71 -7.50
CA ILE A 54 6.25 -3.76 -7.41
C ILE A 54 6.93 -2.55 -8.05
N LEU A 55 6.34 -1.96 -9.11
CA LEU A 55 6.86 -0.72 -9.71
C LEU A 55 6.78 0.46 -8.72
N ILE A 56 5.64 0.65 -8.06
CA ILE A 56 5.46 1.71 -7.06
C ILE A 56 6.44 1.51 -5.90
N TRP A 57 6.57 0.27 -5.43
CA TRP A 57 7.51 -0.07 -4.36
C TRP A 57 8.96 0.24 -4.75
N LEU A 58 9.40 -0.15 -5.96
CA LEU A 58 10.75 0.12 -6.47
C LEU A 58 11.06 1.62 -6.57
N LEU A 59 10.11 2.41 -7.10
CA LEU A 59 10.27 3.87 -7.17
C LEU A 59 10.39 4.49 -5.78
N THR A 60 9.61 3.99 -4.82
CA THR A 60 9.61 4.51 -3.45
C THR A 60 10.92 4.18 -2.73
N ILE A 61 11.39 2.92 -2.81
CA ILE A 61 12.61 2.50 -2.12
C ILE A 61 13.84 3.21 -2.69
N GLN A 62 13.91 3.40 -4.01
CA GLN A 62 14.97 4.19 -4.64
C GLN A 62 15.00 5.63 -4.09
N GLN A 63 13.84 6.22 -3.86
CA GLN A 63 13.75 7.58 -3.34
C GLN A 63 14.27 7.70 -1.90
N ILE A 64 14.03 6.69 -1.06
CA ILE A 64 14.54 6.60 0.31
C ILE A 64 16.06 6.48 0.31
N PHE A 65 16.61 5.58 -0.51
CA PHE A 65 18.06 5.41 -0.65
C PHE A 65 18.79 6.63 -1.23
N LYS A 66 18.09 7.52 -1.94
CA LYS A 66 18.67 8.79 -2.40
C LYS A 66 18.66 9.88 -1.32
N HIS A 67 17.85 9.74 -0.27
CA HIS A 67 17.66 10.74 0.79
C HIS A 67 17.94 10.12 2.17
N LEU A 68 19.00 9.31 2.26
CA LEU A 68 19.43 8.62 3.49
C LEU A 68 19.69 9.60 4.66
N ASP A 69 20.15 10.81 4.33
CA ASP A 69 20.45 11.84 5.32
C ASP A 69 19.20 12.44 5.99
N ASN A 70 18.00 12.16 5.46
CA ASN A 70 16.76 12.71 5.96
C ASN A 70 15.90 11.66 6.69
N TRP A 71 16.05 11.61 8.01
CA TRP A 71 15.25 10.74 8.89
C TRP A 71 13.72 10.95 8.77
N ILE A 72 13.27 12.14 8.33
CA ILE A 72 11.85 12.44 8.14
C ILE A 72 11.26 11.63 6.97
N ALA A 73 12.05 11.33 5.94
CA ALA A 73 11.60 10.48 4.83
C ALA A 73 11.28 9.05 5.31
N TYR A 74 12.06 8.53 6.27
CA TYR A 74 11.79 7.23 6.90
C TYR A 74 10.53 7.25 7.75
N LEU A 75 10.30 8.33 8.50
CA LEU A 75 9.04 8.50 9.22
C LEU A 75 7.84 8.59 8.28
N GLY A 76 7.94 9.34 7.18
CA GLY A 76 6.91 9.40 6.15
C GLY A 76 6.62 8.02 5.55
N TYR A 77 7.64 7.21 5.31
CA TYR A 77 7.49 5.84 4.85
C TYR A 77 6.80 4.93 5.88
N ALA A 78 7.26 4.94 7.14
CA ALA A 78 6.72 4.10 8.20
C ALA A 78 5.27 4.48 8.54
N SER A 79 4.98 5.78 8.67
CA SER A 79 3.62 6.28 8.90
C SER A 79 2.69 6.01 7.72
N GLY A 80 3.17 6.17 6.48
CA GLY A 80 2.40 5.86 5.27
C GLY A 80 2.07 4.37 5.16
N PHE A 81 3.01 3.51 5.55
CA PHE A 81 2.76 2.08 5.65
C PHE A 81 1.72 1.74 6.72
N ALA A 82 1.82 2.31 7.93
CA ALA A 82 0.86 2.09 9.00
C ALA A 82 -0.56 2.57 8.60
N ALA A 83 -0.67 3.79 8.07
CA ALA A 83 -1.94 4.36 7.60
C ALA A 83 -2.53 3.56 6.42
N GLY A 84 -1.69 3.13 5.48
CA GLY A 84 -2.09 2.28 4.36
C GLY A 84 -2.64 0.93 4.81
N ASN A 85 -2.06 0.30 5.83
CA ASN A 85 -2.59 -0.94 6.39
C ASN A 85 -3.95 -0.73 7.06
N TYR A 86 -4.12 0.37 7.80
CA TYR A 86 -5.42 0.71 8.39
C TYR A 86 -6.50 0.90 7.32
N LEU A 87 -6.20 1.67 6.27
CA LEU A 87 -7.08 1.82 5.11
C LEU A 87 -7.36 0.48 4.42
N GLY A 88 -6.34 -0.36 4.27
CA GLY A 88 -6.46 -1.71 3.74
C GLY A 88 -7.44 -2.57 4.55
N MET A 89 -7.34 -2.56 5.88
CA MET A 89 -8.26 -3.28 6.76
C MET A 89 -9.71 -2.79 6.57
N VAL A 90 -9.93 -1.47 6.52
CA VAL A 90 -11.26 -0.90 6.25
C VAL A 90 -11.79 -1.30 4.86
N LEU A 91 -10.91 -1.32 3.85
CA LEU A 91 -11.26 -1.73 2.50
C LEU A 91 -11.61 -3.22 2.43
N GLU A 92 -10.85 -4.07 3.13
CA GLU A 92 -11.10 -5.50 3.25
C GLU A 92 -12.45 -5.74 3.90
N ASP A 93 -12.74 -5.09 5.02
CA ASP A 93 -14.02 -5.22 5.72
C ASP A 93 -15.19 -4.82 4.81
N ARG A 94 -15.06 -3.68 4.11
CA ARG A 94 -16.07 -3.20 3.15
C ARG A 94 -16.30 -4.16 1.97
N LEU A 95 -15.25 -4.83 1.49
CA LEU A 95 -15.34 -5.81 0.41
C LEU A 95 -15.80 -7.18 0.94
N ALA A 96 -15.46 -7.56 2.17
CA ALA A 96 -15.76 -8.85 2.79
C ALA A 96 -17.18 -8.96 3.35
N LEU A 97 -17.91 -7.84 3.52
CA LEU A 97 -19.33 -7.79 3.91
C LEU A 97 -20.29 -8.70 3.09
N GLY A 98 -19.83 -9.31 1.99
CA GLY A 98 -20.60 -10.25 1.17
C GLY A 98 -20.26 -11.75 1.33
N MET A 99 -19.24 -12.15 2.10
CA MET A 99 -18.86 -13.57 2.26
C MET A 99 -18.91 -14.02 3.72
N GLN A 100 -20.10 -14.34 4.23
CA GLN A 100 -20.21 -15.16 5.44
C GLN A 100 -20.05 -16.64 5.08
N VAL A 101 -18.91 -17.22 5.46
CA VAL A 101 -18.69 -18.67 5.35
C VAL A 101 -19.39 -19.35 6.53
N VAL A 102 -20.65 -19.75 6.35
CA VAL A 102 -21.34 -20.62 7.30
C VAL A 102 -20.89 -22.05 7.05
N ARG A 103 -19.98 -22.56 7.89
CA ARG A 103 -19.52 -23.95 7.82
C ARG A 103 -20.33 -24.79 8.80
N ILE A 104 -21.31 -25.54 8.28
CA ILE A 104 -22.05 -26.52 9.05
C ILE A 104 -21.25 -27.82 9.05
N ILE A 105 -20.79 -28.25 10.23
CA ILE A 105 -20.18 -29.56 10.43
C ILE A 105 -21.24 -30.44 11.08
N THR A 106 -21.92 -31.26 10.27
CA THR A 106 -22.85 -32.28 10.79
C THR A 106 -22.05 -33.49 11.28
N ARG A 107 -22.35 -33.96 12.50
CA ARG A 107 -21.94 -35.29 12.93
C ARG A 107 -22.93 -36.28 12.35
N GLU A 108 -22.47 -37.16 11.48
CA GLU A 108 -23.22 -38.35 11.10
C GLU A 108 -23.32 -39.23 12.35
N SER A 109 -24.52 -39.31 12.92
CA SER A 109 -24.82 -40.18 14.05
C SER A 109 -24.83 -41.62 13.56
N ALA A 110 -23.76 -42.35 13.87
CA ALA A 110 -23.73 -43.82 13.85
C ALA A 110 -24.27 -44.38 15.18
#